data_AF-A0AA39M279-F1
#
_entry.id   AF-A0AA39M279-F1
#
_cell.length_a   1.000
_cell.length_b   1.000
_cell.length_c   1.000
_cell.angle_alpha   90.00
_cell.angle_beta   90.00
_cell.angle_gamma   90.00
#
_symmetry.space_group_name_H-M   'P 1'
#
loop_
_entity.id
_entity.type
_entity.pdbx_description
1 polymer ?
#
loop_
_entity_poly.entity_id
_entity_poly.type
_entity_poly.pdbx_seq_one_letter_code
_entity_poly.pdbx_strand_id
1 'polypeptide(L)'
;MRALLLLSCLLLSTVDAVFTPSASTRSTTTEAVYISSTSSATQRAPTSPAPTMAQTTSGGCVMAVDLVFVQDQSGSIGQSNYETAKNDIIRFVQTLSIGNLSTDSRVGLVLFDNSPSVQFYLNTFTDEAELVDAIENLPYSAGGTNIAAGLQTAINQVFGGPGNRPGIPDVMILITDGNDGDINGVRNAHQLAVRKGITTYALGVGDGFDSQELAAATGSSSSVFSAANWADMEKALQSMYSSICESVGPATSTPIPTAPAPIVETARGCSQNFENLWLDIVFLLDSSMGVDSEGFNFEVAMLYGLIHEMKVSQELGQYTRVAFVNVGSAAHRVSNLTSYENAQEAAEDLMRLKYLGDADLNVGAGLEEVQRILDDSDQRENVKNLVVLFSSNEVDCKRAMPGSADEYPCRIAATIKERGALLLTVAMTFHETEETPLLSLATPCFATRNDVHFRKEFQRLALLANCFCLAPYAQFAAEDTCQRFGECLYLAESPSDFQSARFGCQREQATLPDVFSAAKEKFLEDIARKEGHFPFWIGLSNLANHSFFHWDTDFVFSPRIYQKFEHNIPLNGVDIFCVGVRWINNALGFKKLQWIPMGCDFSGPSNYYFCQKDACDADHYCA
;
A
#
# COMPACT_ATOMS: atom_id res chain seq x y z
N MET A 1 -75.39 -8.40 3.56
CA MET A 1 -75.57 -9.37 2.44
C MET A 1 -74.16 -9.65 1.91
N ARG A 2 -73.62 -10.89 1.90
CA ARG A 2 -73.96 -12.07 1.04
C ARG A 2 -74.00 -11.68 -0.45
N ALA A 3 -73.33 -12.34 -1.40
CA ALA A 3 -72.62 -13.64 -1.49
C ALA A 3 -71.42 -13.51 -2.50
N LEU A 4 -70.33 -14.30 -2.56
CA LEU A 4 -69.97 -15.70 -2.24
C LEU A 4 -70.05 -16.67 -3.45
N LEU A 5 -68.87 -17.17 -3.87
CA LEU A 5 -68.54 -18.32 -4.76
C LEU A 5 -67.00 -18.49 -4.61
N LEU A 6 -66.37 -19.45 -3.92
CA LEU A 6 -66.51 -20.92 -3.70
C LEU A 6 -66.18 -21.83 -4.89
N LEU A 7 -65.02 -22.53 -4.78
CA LEU A 7 -64.74 -23.98 -4.90
C LEU A 7 -63.23 -24.13 -4.49
N SER A 8 -62.75 -24.78 -3.42
CA SER A 8 -62.83 -26.17 -2.93
C SER A 8 -62.10 -27.20 -3.83
N CYS A 9 -61.34 -28.20 -3.37
CA CYS A 9 -60.97 -28.67 -2.01
C CYS A 9 -59.93 -29.83 -2.07
N LEU A 10 -59.12 -30.02 -1.00
CA LEU A 10 -58.63 -31.32 -0.40
C LEU A 10 -57.84 -32.33 -1.29
N LEU A 11 -56.96 -33.24 -0.83
CA LEU A 11 -56.64 -33.92 0.46
C LEU A 11 -55.08 -34.01 0.64
N LEU A 12 -54.49 -33.97 1.85
CA LEU A 12 -54.19 -35.08 2.81
C LEU A 12 -53.38 -36.28 2.23
N SER A 13 -52.42 -36.93 2.91
CA SER A 13 -51.84 -36.76 4.28
C SER A 13 -50.71 -37.78 4.59
N THR A 14 -49.69 -37.39 5.38
CA THR A 14 -48.92 -38.20 6.39
C THR A 14 -48.10 -39.44 5.90
N VAL A 15 -47.14 -40.06 6.62
CA VAL A 15 -46.77 -40.10 8.07
C VAL A 15 -45.22 -40.16 8.26
N ASP A 16 -44.77 -39.93 9.50
CA ASP A 16 -43.43 -39.68 10.05
C ASP A 16 -42.43 -40.86 10.24
N ALA A 17 -41.32 -40.52 10.93
CA ALA A 17 -40.33 -41.33 11.71
C ALA A 17 -39.06 -41.76 10.94
N VAL A 18 -37.83 -41.26 11.19
CA VAL A 18 -37.05 -40.94 12.42
C VAL A 18 -36.66 -42.18 13.24
N PHE A 19 -35.40 -42.64 13.14
CA PHE A 19 -34.38 -42.63 14.22
C PHE A 19 -32.99 -43.12 13.72
N THR A 20 -31.98 -43.08 14.60
CA THR A 20 -30.54 -42.96 14.28
C THR A 20 -29.72 -44.28 14.50
N PRO A 21 -28.39 -44.33 14.81
CA PRO A 21 -27.46 -45.15 14.01
C PRO A 21 -26.72 -46.28 14.80
N SER A 22 -25.93 -47.11 14.11
CA SER A 22 -24.81 -47.84 14.73
C SER A 22 -23.77 -48.33 13.71
N ALA A 23 -22.50 -48.39 14.11
CA ALA A 23 -21.40 -48.98 13.35
C ALA A 23 -21.14 -50.45 13.74
N SER A 24 -20.52 -51.24 12.85
CA SER A 24 -19.57 -52.32 13.22
C SER A 24 -18.81 -52.90 12.02
N THR A 25 -17.62 -53.44 12.29
CA THR A 25 -16.61 -54.06 11.41
C THR A 25 -16.96 -55.44 10.84
N ARG A 26 -16.44 -55.82 9.66
CA ARG A 26 -15.35 -56.84 9.51
C ARG A 26 -14.87 -57.07 8.06
N SER A 27 -13.64 -57.58 7.93
CA SER A 27 -12.93 -57.92 6.68
C SER A 27 -13.22 -59.33 6.14
N THR A 28 -13.05 -59.56 4.83
CA THR A 28 -12.38 -60.78 4.29
C THR A 28 -11.87 -60.62 2.84
N THR A 29 -10.60 -60.98 2.67
CA THR A 29 -9.83 -61.47 1.49
C THR A 29 -10.55 -62.02 0.23
N THR A 30 -9.93 -61.89 -0.96
CA THR A 30 -9.49 -63.04 -1.83
C THR A 30 -8.45 -62.57 -2.90
N GLU A 31 -7.49 -63.46 -3.22
CA GLU A 31 -6.43 -63.44 -4.27
C GLU A 31 -6.96 -63.67 -5.72
N ALA A 32 -6.24 -63.65 -6.86
CA ALA A 32 -4.92 -63.15 -7.33
C ALA A 32 -4.84 -63.33 -8.88
N VAL A 33 -3.63 -63.13 -9.46
CA VAL A 33 -3.01 -63.83 -10.63
C VAL A 33 -2.50 -62.93 -11.78
N TYR A 34 -1.21 -63.13 -12.09
CA TYR A 34 -0.40 -62.57 -13.19
C TYR A 34 -0.64 -63.24 -14.55
N ILE A 35 -0.48 -62.50 -15.66
CA ILE A 35 0.15 -62.99 -16.91
C ILE A 35 1.08 -61.89 -17.47
N SER A 36 2.21 -62.29 -18.07
CA SER A 36 3.22 -61.43 -18.70
C SER A 36 3.45 -61.85 -20.17
N SER A 37 3.91 -60.93 -21.04
CA SER A 37 4.30 -61.21 -22.43
C SER A 37 5.44 -60.30 -22.93
N THR A 38 6.33 -60.84 -23.77
CA THR A 38 7.50 -60.17 -24.39
C THR A 38 7.30 -60.02 -25.92
N SER A 39 8.13 -59.39 -26.77
CA SER A 39 9.53 -58.89 -26.76
C SER A 39 9.64 -57.73 -27.82
N SER A 40 10.76 -57.14 -28.26
CA SER A 40 12.20 -57.48 -28.21
C SER A 40 13.12 -56.23 -28.34
N ALA A 41 14.40 -56.45 -28.04
CA ALA A 41 15.56 -55.58 -28.13
C ALA A 41 15.97 -55.04 -29.52
N THR A 42 16.66 -53.89 -29.52
CA THR A 42 17.86 -53.64 -30.36
C THR A 42 18.79 -52.66 -29.62
N GLN A 43 20.07 -53.02 -29.43
CA GLN A 43 21.07 -52.17 -28.77
C GLN A 43 21.86 -51.32 -29.77
N ARG A 44 22.18 -50.08 -29.38
CA ARG A 44 23.34 -49.32 -29.87
C ARG A 44 24.01 -48.62 -28.70
N ALA A 45 25.32 -48.53 -28.76
CA ALA A 45 26.19 -47.79 -27.84
C ALA A 45 27.41 -47.29 -28.64
N PRO A 46 28.26 -46.40 -28.09
CA PRO A 46 27.97 -45.29 -27.19
C PRO A 46 28.45 -43.95 -27.81
N THR A 47 27.85 -42.82 -27.41
CA THR A 47 28.43 -41.48 -27.71
C THR A 47 28.34 -40.59 -26.49
N SER A 48 29.50 -40.14 -26.01
CA SER A 48 29.62 -39.08 -24.99
C SER A 48 29.05 -37.77 -25.52
N PRO A 49 28.19 -37.07 -24.77
CA PRO A 49 28.02 -35.64 -24.96
C PRO A 49 29.34 -34.93 -24.63
N ALA A 50 29.71 -33.97 -25.48
CA ALA A 50 30.77 -33.00 -25.23
C ALA A 50 30.43 -32.15 -23.98
N PRO A 51 31.42 -31.47 -23.35
CA PRO A 51 31.14 -30.62 -22.19
C PRO A 51 30.05 -29.60 -22.54
N THR A 52 28.98 -29.58 -21.74
CA THR A 52 27.97 -28.52 -21.81
C THR A 52 28.70 -27.20 -21.64
N MET A 53 28.75 -26.41 -22.72
CA MET A 53 29.30 -25.07 -22.65
C MET A 53 28.54 -24.33 -21.57
N ALA A 54 29.27 -23.67 -20.66
CA ALA A 54 28.65 -22.76 -19.71
C ALA A 54 27.82 -21.76 -20.52
N GLN A 55 26.49 -21.82 -20.39
CA GLN A 55 25.68 -20.70 -20.81
C GLN A 55 26.05 -19.54 -19.90
N THR A 56 26.73 -18.57 -20.49
CA THR A 56 27.05 -17.30 -19.86
C THR A 56 25.75 -16.75 -19.30
N THR A 57 25.63 -16.71 -17.98
CA THR A 57 24.51 -16.07 -17.30
C THR A 57 24.60 -14.58 -17.60
N SER A 58 23.88 -14.11 -18.63
CA SER A 58 23.46 -12.71 -18.66
C SER A 58 22.64 -12.47 -17.39
N GLY A 59 22.90 -11.37 -16.71
CA GLY A 59 22.18 -11.01 -15.49
C GLY A 59 20.75 -10.61 -15.87
N GLY A 60 19.85 -11.58 -15.90
CA GLY A 60 18.43 -11.33 -16.09
C GLY A 60 17.87 -10.50 -14.94
N CYS A 61 16.97 -9.58 -15.26
CA CYS A 61 16.10 -8.94 -14.30
C CYS A 61 15.35 -10.02 -13.49
N VAL A 62 15.32 -9.88 -12.16
CA VAL A 62 14.49 -10.75 -11.30
C VAL A 62 13.57 -9.83 -10.50
N MET A 63 12.68 -9.14 -11.20
CA MET A 63 11.75 -8.15 -10.64
C MET A 63 10.39 -8.27 -11.32
N ALA A 64 9.34 -8.27 -10.50
CA ALA A 64 7.97 -8.08 -10.96
C ALA A 64 7.79 -6.66 -11.49
N VAL A 65 7.08 -6.51 -12.61
CA VAL A 65 6.68 -5.22 -13.17
C VAL A 65 5.25 -5.31 -13.69
N ASP A 66 4.47 -4.24 -13.54
CA ASP A 66 3.19 -4.05 -14.22
C ASP A 66 3.48 -3.23 -15.48
N LEU A 67 3.62 -3.92 -16.60
CA LEU A 67 4.14 -3.40 -17.85
C LEU A 67 3.01 -3.15 -18.84
N VAL A 68 2.96 -1.97 -19.46
CA VAL A 68 2.00 -1.67 -20.54
C VAL A 68 2.72 -1.23 -21.79
N PHE A 69 2.53 -1.98 -22.87
CA PHE A 69 2.94 -1.57 -24.21
C PHE A 69 1.89 -0.62 -24.81
N VAL A 70 2.37 0.51 -25.33
CA VAL A 70 1.60 1.48 -26.11
C VAL A 70 2.18 1.43 -27.52
N GLN A 71 1.64 0.54 -28.34
CA GLN A 71 2.19 0.15 -29.64
C GLN A 71 1.44 0.86 -30.76
N ASP A 72 2.19 1.57 -31.59
CA ASP A 72 1.69 2.19 -32.81
C ASP A 72 1.32 1.11 -33.86
N GLN A 73 0.18 1.28 -34.53
CA GLN A 73 -0.28 0.46 -35.66
C GLN A 73 -0.67 1.32 -36.87
N SER A 74 -0.12 2.53 -36.97
CA SER A 74 -0.30 3.47 -38.07
C SER A 74 0.15 2.92 -39.43
N GLY A 75 -0.31 3.58 -40.50
CA GLY A 75 -0.09 3.14 -41.87
C GLY A 75 1.35 3.30 -42.38
N SER A 76 2.19 4.10 -41.71
CA SER A 76 3.63 4.24 -42.00
C SER A 76 4.38 2.94 -41.74
N ILE A 77 4.01 2.24 -40.66
CA ILE A 77 4.61 0.98 -40.23
C ILE A 77 4.45 -0.07 -41.33
N GLY A 78 3.21 -0.36 -41.74
CA GLY A 78 2.90 -1.42 -42.70
C GLY A 78 2.94 -2.82 -42.09
N GLN A 79 2.10 -3.73 -42.60
CA GLN A 79 1.87 -5.06 -42.02
C GLN A 79 3.17 -5.82 -41.68
N SER A 80 4.15 -5.86 -42.59
CA SER A 80 5.38 -6.65 -42.37
C SER A 80 6.23 -6.16 -41.19
N ASN A 81 6.22 -4.85 -40.93
CA ASN A 81 6.94 -4.26 -39.82
C ASN A 81 6.13 -4.41 -38.52
N TYR A 82 4.81 -4.29 -38.60
CA TYR A 82 3.92 -4.56 -37.46
C TYR A 82 4.01 -6.02 -36.98
N GLU A 83 4.08 -6.99 -37.89
CA GLU A 83 4.37 -8.39 -37.54
C GLU A 83 5.75 -8.54 -36.89
N THR A 84 6.76 -7.78 -37.34
CA THR A 84 8.08 -7.76 -36.68
C THR A 84 7.96 -7.18 -35.26
N ALA A 85 7.17 -6.11 -35.08
CA ALA A 85 6.93 -5.49 -33.79
C ALA A 85 6.31 -6.46 -32.77
N LYS A 86 5.23 -7.17 -33.17
CA LYS A 86 4.57 -8.19 -32.33
C LYS A 86 5.54 -9.29 -31.93
N ASN A 87 6.34 -9.81 -32.88
CA ASN A 87 7.32 -10.86 -32.62
C ASN A 87 8.44 -10.42 -31.65
N ASP A 88 8.87 -9.17 -31.70
CA ASP A 88 9.89 -8.62 -30.81
C ASP A 88 9.33 -8.30 -29.42
N ILE A 89 8.06 -7.86 -29.32
CA ILE A 89 7.32 -7.77 -28.04
C ILE A 89 7.18 -9.16 -27.40
N ILE A 90 6.85 -10.19 -28.18
CA ILE A 90 6.81 -11.59 -27.70
C ILE A 90 8.17 -12.00 -27.11
N ARG A 91 9.29 -11.76 -27.82
CA ARG A 91 10.63 -12.05 -27.30
C ARG A 91 10.96 -11.27 -26.02
N PHE A 92 10.49 -10.02 -25.90
CA PHE A 92 10.65 -9.24 -24.66
C PHE A 92 9.85 -9.86 -23.51
N VAL A 93 8.58 -10.19 -23.74
CA VAL A 93 7.69 -10.80 -22.75
C VAL A 93 8.26 -12.13 -22.25
N GLN A 94 8.85 -12.95 -23.12
CA GLN A 94 9.57 -14.19 -22.79
C GLN A 94 10.86 -14.00 -21.96
N THR A 95 11.29 -12.75 -21.70
CA THR A 95 12.36 -12.45 -20.72
C THR A 95 11.84 -12.09 -19.33
N LEU A 96 10.51 -11.96 -19.17
CA LEU A 96 9.83 -11.70 -17.90
C LEU A 96 9.29 -13.03 -17.33
N SER A 97 9.17 -13.12 -16.01
CA SER A 97 8.38 -14.20 -15.39
C SER A 97 6.92 -13.78 -15.36
N ILE A 98 6.08 -14.27 -16.28
CA ILE A 98 4.66 -13.89 -16.37
C ILE A 98 3.81 -14.72 -15.40
N GLY A 99 2.88 -14.09 -14.67
CA GLY A 99 2.06 -14.81 -13.71
C GLY A 99 1.20 -13.97 -12.78
N ASN A 100 0.85 -14.57 -11.63
CA ASN A 100 -0.09 -14.03 -10.65
C ASN A 100 0.54 -13.73 -9.29
N LEU A 101 1.76 -14.22 -9.02
CA LEU A 101 2.46 -13.96 -7.77
C LEU A 101 2.98 -12.51 -7.75
N SER A 102 3.26 -12.00 -6.56
CA SER A 102 3.92 -10.69 -6.37
C SER A 102 5.34 -10.62 -6.96
N THR A 103 5.94 -11.78 -7.26
CA THR A 103 7.24 -11.93 -7.94
C THR A 103 7.14 -11.96 -9.47
N ASP A 104 5.94 -12.14 -10.00
CA ASP A 104 5.70 -12.28 -11.44
C ASP A 104 5.32 -10.92 -12.03
N SER A 105 5.64 -10.71 -13.30
CA SER A 105 5.23 -9.54 -14.08
C SER A 105 3.86 -9.74 -14.72
N ARG A 106 3.17 -8.62 -14.96
CA ARG A 106 1.90 -8.55 -15.68
C ARG A 106 2.03 -7.63 -16.88
N VAL A 107 1.32 -7.94 -17.96
CA VAL A 107 1.43 -7.20 -19.22
C VAL A 107 0.05 -6.79 -19.72
N GLY A 108 -0.12 -5.48 -19.93
CA GLY A 108 -1.23 -4.89 -20.67
C GLY A 108 -0.76 -4.37 -22.03
N LEU A 109 -1.70 -4.16 -22.96
CA LEU A 109 -1.37 -3.64 -24.28
C LEU A 109 -2.46 -2.74 -24.84
N VAL A 110 -2.03 -1.56 -25.31
CA VAL A 110 -2.83 -0.58 -26.03
C VAL A 110 -2.26 -0.44 -27.44
N LEU A 111 -3.08 -0.64 -28.46
CA LEU A 111 -2.76 -0.28 -29.83
C LEU A 111 -3.27 1.12 -30.14
N PHE A 112 -2.54 1.92 -30.90
CA PHE A 112 -3.03 3.24 -31.35
C PHE A 112 -2.73 3.51 -32.82
N ASP A 113 -3.68 4.18 -33.47
CA ASP A 113 -3.51 4.81 -34.79
C ASP A 113 -3.99 6.28 -34.72
N ASN A 114 -5.02 6.65 -35.50
CA ASN A 114 -5.83 7.85 -35.24
C ASN A 114 -6.50 7.81 -33.86
N SER A 115 -6.77 6.60 -33.35
CA SER A 115 -7.44 6.37 -32.06
C SER A 115 -6.84 5.18 -31.32
N PRO A 116 -6.83 5.22 -29.97
CA PRO A 116 -6.30 4.16 -29.13
C PRO A 116 -7.36 3.06 -28.87
N SER A 117 -6.89 1.84 -28.63
CA SER A 117 -7.71 0.68 -28.29
C SER A 117 -6.98 -0.22 -27.28
N VAL A 118 -7.61 -0.47 -26.13
CA VAL A 118 -7.11 -1.46 -25.16
C VAL A 118 -7.38 -2.85 -25.72
N GLN A 119 -6.33 -3.65 -25.88
CA GLN A 119 -6.43 -5.03 -26.36
C GLN A 119 -6.60 -5.99 -25.18
N PHE A 120 -5.81 -5.78 -24.12
CA PHE A 120 -5.93 -6.52 -22.86
C PHE A 120 -5.35 -5.72 -21.68
N TYR A 121 -5.84 -6.03 -20.49
CA TYR A 121 -5.47 -5.39 -19.22
C TYR A 121 -4.43 -6.23 -18.46
N LEU A 122 -3.80 -5.65 -17.44
CA LEU A 122 -2.73 -6.27 -16.66
C LEU A 122 -3.11 -7.63 -16.02
N ASN A 123 -4.38 -7.86 -15.70
CA ASN A 123 -4.87 -9.16 -15.18
C ASN A 123 -5.55 -10.06 -16.22
N THR A 124 -5.49 -9.74 -17.52
CA THR A 124 -6.16 -10.55 -18.55
C THR A 124 -5.44 -11.88 -18.78
N PHE A 125 -4.12 -11.89 -18.77
CA PHE A 125 -3.31 -13.10 -18.95
C PHE A 125 -2.36 -13.28 -17.76
N THR A 126 -2.29 -14.51 -17.27
CA THR A 126 -1.45 -14.90 -16.13
C THR A 126 -0.67 -16.19 -16.41
N ASP A 127 -0.57 -16.53 -17.69
CA ASP A 127 0.23 -17.59 -18.28
C ASP A 127 0.97 -16.98 -19.48
N GLU A 128 2.25 -17.33 -19.64
CA GLU A 128 3.09 -16.75 -20.69
C GLU A 128 2.62 -17.16 -22.09
N ALA A 129 2.18 -18.41 -22.27
CA ALA A 129 1.76 -18.91 -23.58
C ALA A 129 0.43 -18.28 -24.00
N GLU A 130 -0.54 -18.12 -23.10
CA GLU A 130 -1.79 -17.41 -23.40
C GLU A 130 -1.54 -15.93 -23.77
N LEU A 131 -0.59 -15.26 -23.09
CA LEU A 131 -0.19 -13.89 -23.41
C LEU A 131 0.51 -13.81 -24.79
N VAL A 132 1.40 -14.75 -25.10
CA VAL A 132 2.10 -14.82 -26.40
C VAL A 132 1.11 -15.07 -27.54
N ASP A 133 0.20 -16.05 -27.39
CA ASP A 133 -0.86 -16.34 -28.36
C ASP A 133 -1.75 -15.09 -28.58
N ALA A 134 -2.09 -14.35 -27.51
CA ALA A 134 -2.87 -13.13 -27.61
C ALA A 134 -2.14 -12.00 -28.35
N ILE A 135 -0.83 -11.84 -28.14
CA ILE A 135 0.00 -10.86 -28.86
C ILE A 135 0.11 -11.25 -30.34
N GLU A 136 0.36 -12.52 -30.67
CA GLU A 136 0.51 -12.99 -32.05
C GLU A 136 -0.75 -12.68 -32.90
N ASN A 137 -1.93 -12.85 -32.29
CA ASN A 137 -3.23 -12.64 -32.93
C ASN A 137 -3.73 -11.18 -32.97
N LEU A 138 -2.93 -10.20 -32.52
CA LEU A 138 -3.33 -8.79 -32.56
C LEU A 138 -3.59 -8.29 -34.00
N PRO A 139 -4.70 -7.55 -34.22
CA PRO A 139 -5.07 -7.04 -35.54
C PRO A 139 -4.14 -5.90 -35.98
N TYR A 140 -4.18 -5.58 -37.27
CA TYR A 140 -3.55 -4.38 -37.85
C TYR A 140 -4.63 -3.59 -38.61
N SER A 141 -4.98 -2.40 -38.13
CA SER A 141 -6.00 -1.53 -38.75
C SER A 141 -5.43 -0.59 -39.83
N ALA A 142 -4.20 -0.11 -39.64
CA ALA A 142 -3.60 1.04 -40.30
C ALA A 142 -4.37 2.37 -40.10
N GLY A 143 -3.64 3.46 -39.92
CA GLY A 143 -4.22 4.80 -39.74
C GLY A 143 -3.18 5.90 -39.65
N GLY A 144 -3.56 7.05 -39.07
CA GLY A 144 -2.61 8.07 -38.62
C GLY A 144 -1.92 7.67 -37.31
N THR A 145 -1.26 8.62 -36.67
CA THR A 145 -0.50 8.45 -35.43
C THR A 145 -1.06 9.43 -34.38
N ASN A 146 -1.32 8.96 -33.15
CA ASN A 146 -1.85 9.76 -32.05
C ASN A 146 -1.30 9.24 -30.71
N ILE A 147 -0.05 9.62 -30.44
CA ILE A 147 0.74 9.24 -29.27
C ILE A 147 0.07 9.76 -28.00
N ALA A 148 -0.41 11.01 -28.01
CA ALA A 148 -1.07 11.62 -26.85
C ALA A 148 -2.28 10.79 -26.36
N ALA A 149 -3.15 10.35 -27.28
CA ALA A 149 -4.31 9.52 -26.94
C ALA A 149 -3.93 8.08 -26.54
N GLY A 150 -2.89 7.49 -27.17
CA GLY A 150 -2.31 6.20 -26.78
C GLY A 150 -1.85 6.18 -25.33
N LEU A 151 -1.00 7.14 -24.96
CA LEU A 151 -0.48 7.32 -23.60
C LEU A 151 -1.63 7.53 -22.60
N GLN A 152 -2.56 8.46 -22.88
CA GLN A 152 -3.69 8.74 -21.99
C GLN A 152 -4.59 7.50 -21.78
N THR A 153 -4.74 6.65 -22.79
CA THR A 153 -5.54 5.42 -22.69
C THR A 153 -4.86 4.39 -21.82
N ALA A 154 -3.55 4.15 -21.97
CA ALA A 154 -2.80 3.28 -21.07
C ALA A 154 -2.86 3.78 -19.61
N ILE A 155 -2.59 5.07 -19.39
CA ILE A 155 -2.56 5.69 -18.05
C ILE A 155 -3.94 5.65 -17.37
N ASN A 156 -5.04 5.84 -18.11
CA ASN A 156 -6.38 5.94 -17.52
C ASN A 156 -7.20 4.66 -17.53
N GLN A 157 -7.07 3.83 -18.57
CA GLN A 157 -7.86 2.60 -18.70
C GLN A 157 -7.08 1.35 -18.27
N VAL A 158 -5.77 1.27 -18.53
CA VAL A 158 -4.99 0.06 -18.19
C VAL A 158 -4.42 0.17 -16.77
N PHE A 159 -3.53 1.13 -16.49
CA PHE A 159 -3.01 1.38 -15.13
C PHE A 159 -4.08 1.91 -14.17
N GLY A 160 -5.09 2.62 -14.69
CA GLY A 160 -6.26 3.06 -13.92
C GLY A 160 -7.39 2.03 -13.83
N GLY A 161 -7.21 0.85 -14.43
CA GLY A 161 -8.24 -0.19 -14.53
C GLY A 161 -7.85 -1.50 -13.84
N PRO A 162 -8.43 -2.64 -14.27
CA PRO A 162 -8.25 -3.90 -13.58
C PRO A 162 -6.84 -4.47 -13.75
N GLY A 163 -6.31 -5.00 -12.65
CA GLY A 163 -5.08 -5.79 -12.64
C GLY A 163 -3.81 -5.07 -12.23
N ASN A 164 -3.83 -3.73 -12.16
CA ASN A 164 -2.70 -2.95 -11.65
C ASN A 164 -2.47 -3.21 -10.15
N ARG A 165 -1.23 -3.47 -9.74
CA ARG A 165 -0.87 -3.97 -8.40
C ARG A 165 -0.16 -2.91 -7.55
N PRO A 166 -0.69 -2.54 -6.38
CA PRO A 166 -0.02 -1.58 -5.50
C PRO A 166 1.34 -2.11 -5.02
N GLY A 167 2.39 -1.32 -5.19
CA GLY A 167 3.74 -1.66 -4.76
C GLY A 167 4.57 -2.43 -5.79
N ILE A 168 3.98 -2.82 -6.93
CA ILE A 168 4.73 -3.26 -8.12
C ILE A 168 5.06 -2.00 -8.95
N PRO A 169 6.24 -1.90 -9.59
CA PRO A 169 6.55 -0.79 -10.48
C PRO A 169 5.67 -0.78 -11.73
N ASP A 170 5.01 0.35 -11.98
CA ASP A 170 4.25 0.61 -13.21
C ASP A 170 5.21 1.12 -14.30
N VAL A 171 5.36 0.39 -15.40
CA VAL A 171 6.23 0.76 -16.52
C VAL A 171 5.45 0.80 -17.82
N MET A 172 5.51 1.93 -18.53
CA MET A 172 4.86 2.12 -19.83
C MET A 172 5.92 2.22 -20.93
N ILE A 173 5.82 1.38 -21.96
CA ILE A 173 6.71 1.43 -23.14
C ILE A 173 5.91 1.91 -24.35
N LEU A 174 6.19 3.12 -24.81
CA LEU A 174 5.70 3.65 -26.09
C LEU A 174 6.59 3.14 -27.23
N ILE A 175 5.99 2.65 -28.33
CA ILE A 175 6.71 2.24 -29.55
C ILE A 175 6.03 2.89 -30.75
N THR A 176 6.78 3.62 -31.59
CA THR A 176 6.26 4.34 -32.77
C THR A 176 7.34 4.55 -33.85
N ASP A 177 6.93 4.68 -35.12
CA ASP A 177 7.80 5.13 -36.23
C ASP A 177 7.52 6.57 -36.68
N GLY A 178 6.57 7.25 -36.02
CA GLY A 178 6.04 8.55 -36.43
C GLY A 178 6.01 9.59 -35.32
N ASN A 179 5.42 10.74 -35.66
CA ASN A 179 5.09 11.84 -34.75
C ASN A 179 3.65 12.27 -34.99
N ASP A 180 2.98 12.81 -33.98
CA ASP A 180 1.64 13.41 -34.12
C ASP A 180 1.66 14.94 -34.09
N GLY A 181 2.76 15.54 -33.61
CA GLY A 181 2.95 16.99 -33.54
C GLY A 181 2.24 17.65 -32.36
N ASP A 182 1.54 16.89 -31.50
CA ASP A 182 0.94 17.35 -30.26
C ASP A 182 1.88 17.10 -29.07
N ILE A 183 3.10 17.62 -29.16
CA ILE A 183 4.09 17.64 -28.08
C ILE A 183 3.54 18.20 -26.75
N ASN A 184 2.45 18.97 -26.78
CA ASN A 184 1.77 19.47 -25.59
C ASN A 184 0.83 18.42 -24.98
N GLY A 185 -0.02 17.77 -25.78
CA GLY A 185 -0.84 16.63 -25.35
C GLY A 185 0.02 15.46 -24.86
N VAL A 186 1.12 15.17 -25.55
CA VAL A 186 2.12 14.17 -25.14
C VAL A 186 2.76 14.54 -23.80
N ARG A 187 3.19 15.80 -23.61
CA ARG A 187 3.74 16.28 -22.33
C ARG A 187 2.71 16.24 -21.19
N ASN A 188 1.46 16.58 -21.48
CA ASN A 188 0.36 16.51 -20.51
C ASN A 188 0.06 15.05 -20.10
N ALA A 189 0.14 14.11 -21.05
CA ALA A 189 0.05 12.68 -20.77
C ALA A 189 1.22 12.19 -19.91
N HIS A 190 2.45 12.60 -20.21
CA HIS A 190 3.61 12.30 -19.37
C HIS A 190 3.46 12.84 -17.93
N GLN A 191 3.04 14.10 -17.77
CA GLN A 191 2.76 14.66 -16.44
C GLN A 191 1.68 13.87 -15.68
N LEU A 192 0.69 13.31 -16.38
CA LEU A 192 -0.30 12.43 -15.77
C LEU A 192 0.29 11.07 -15.37
N ALA A 193 1.19 10.49 -16.19
CA ALA A 193 1.93 9.27 -15.86
C ALA A 193 2.76 9.46 -14.58
N VAL A 194 3.54 10.55 -14.50
CA VAL A 194 4.33 10.91 -13.31
C VAL A 194 3.44 11.06 -12.07
N ARG A 195 2.29 11.74 -12.18
CA ARG A 195 1.33 11.86 -11.06
C ARG A 195 0.74 10.53 -10.60
N LYS A 196 0.73 9.49 -11.45
CA LYS A 196 0.29 8.13 -11.09
C LYS A 196 1.45 7.19 -10.71
N GLY A 197 2.71 7.66 -10.72
CA GLY A 197 3.88 6.82 -10.44
C GLY A 197 4.32 5.92 -11.59
N ILE A 198 3.80 6.13 -12.80
CA ILE A 198 4.09 5.32 -13.98
C ILE A 198 5.40 5.82 -14.61
N THR A 199 6.38 4.93 -14.73
CA THR A 199 7.66 5.22 -15.40
C THR A 199 7.50 5.01 -16.91
N THR A 200 7.71 6.07 -17.70
CA THR A 200 7.53 5.99 -19.17
C THR A 200 8.85 5.90 -19.91
N TYR A 201 8.96 4.90 -20.78
CA TYR A 201 10.00 4.73 -21.79
C TYR A 201 9.41 4.88 -23.19
N ALA A 202 10.24 5.28 -24.15
CA ALA A 202 9.85 5.39 -25.55
C ALA A 202 10.89 4.76 -26.49
N LEU A 203 10.42 4.09 -27.54
CA LEU A 203 11.21 3.53 -28.62
C LEU A 203 10.76 4.10 -29.96
N GLY A 204 11.61 4.93 -30.56
CA GLY A 204 11.44 5.39 -31.93
C GLY A 204 12.07 4.42 -32.94
N VAL A 205 11.36 4.05 -34.00
CA VAL A 205 11.87 3.15 -35.05
C VAL A 205 11.97 3.88 -36.39
N GLY A 206 13.12 3.81 -37.06
CA GLY A 206 13.36 4.49 -38.33
C GLY A 206 13.62 6.00 -38.17
N ASP A 207 13.30 6.78 -39.21
CA ASP A 207 13.59 8.23 -39.28
C ASP A 207 12.34 9.14 -39.13
N GLY A 208 11.15 8.57 -38.91
CA GLY A 208 9.88 9.31 -38.94
C GLY A 208 9.42 9.90 -37.59
N PHE A 209 10.00 9.46 -36.47
CA PHE A 209 9.63 9.93 -35.13
C PHE A 209 10.34 11.23 -34.73
N ASP A 210 9.70 12.06 -33.91
CA ASP A 210 10.36 13.22 -33.31
C ASP A 210 10.94 12.87 -31.92
N SER A 211 12.26 12.87 -31.83
CA SER A 211 13.00 12.70 -30.57
C SER A 211 12.59 13.67 -29.45
N GLN A 212 12.12 14.88 -29.76
CA GLN A 212 11.65 15.85 -28.77
C GLN A 212 10.24 15.49 -28.26
N GLU A 213 9.40 14.90 -29.11
CA GLU A 213 8.08 14.40 -28.74
C GLU A 213 8.20 13.15 -27.86
N LEU A 214 9.10 12.22 -28.23
CA LEU A 214 9.42 11.08 -27.37
C LEU A 214 10.05 11.50 -26.04
N ALA A 215 10.93 12.50 -26.03
CA ALA A 215 11.47 13.07 -24.79
C ALA A 215 10.41 13.79 -23.95
N ALA A 216 9.34 14.33 -24.57
CA ALA A 216 8.19 14.88 -23.87
C ALA A 216 7.27 13.78 -23.31
N ALA A 217 7.20 12.60 -23.95
CA ALA A 217 6.45 11.43 -23.47
C ALA A 217 7.11 10.77 -22.24
N THR A 218 8.44 10.80 -22.17
CA THR A 218 9.24 10.16 -21.11
C THR A 218 9.74 11.14 -20.04
N GLY A 219 9.71 12.45 -20.31
CA GLY A 219 10.27 13.49 -19.43
C GLY A 219 11.79 13.62 -19.48
N SER A 220 12.49 12.67 -20.14
CA SER A 220 13.95 12.68 -20.30
C SER A 220 14.37 11.95 -21.57
N SER A 221 15.31 12.55 -22.32
CA SER A 221 15.95 11.90 -23.46
C SER A 221 16.76 10.65 -23.07
N SER A 222 17.12 10.46 -21.81
CA SER A 222 17.77 9.22 -21.32
C SER A 222 16.84 8.01 -21.28
N SER A 223 15.53 8.21 -21.36
CA SER A 223 14.51 7.14 -21.41
C SER A 223 13.93 6.95 -22.83
N VAL A 224 14.51 7.64 -23.82
CA VAL A 224 14.19 7.49 -25.24
C VAL A 224 15.26 6.62 -25.89
N PHE A 225 14.81 5.51 -26.48
CA PHE A 225 15.61 4.57 -27.23
C PHE A 225 15.26 4.71 -28.72
N SER A 226 16.18 4.31 -29.59
CA SER A 226 15.92 4.28 -31.02
C SER A 226 16.48 3.03 -31.69
N ALA A 227 15.76 2.55 -32.71
CA ALA A 227 16.18 1.50 -33.62
C ALA A 227 16.22 2.07 -35.05
N ALA A 228 17.32 1.86 -35.78
CA ALA A 228 17.45 2.39 -37.14
C ALA A 228 16.44 1.77 -38.13
N ASN A 229 15.89 0.60 -37.80
CA ASN A 229 14.88 -0.13 -38.57
C ASN A 229 14.26 -1.20 -37.66
N TRP A 230 13.17 -1.82 -38.11
CA TRP A 230 12.43 -2.83 -37.36
C TRP A 230 13.23 -4.10 -37.02
N ALA A 231 14.25 -4.48 -37.80
CA ALA A 231 15.11 -5.64 -37.48
C ALA A 231 16.16 -5.35 -36.40
N ASP A 232 16.30 -4.09 -35.96
CA ASP A 232 17.10 -3.69 -34.81
C ASP A 232 16.24 -3.42 -33.55
N MET A 233 14.90 -3.56 -33.65
CA MET A 233 13.99 -3.20 -32.56
C MET A 233 14.18 -4.09 -31.32
N GLU A 234 14.33 -5.42 -31.47
CA GLU A 234 14.70 -6.34 -30.39
C GLU A 234 15.94 -5.86 -29.61
N LYS A 235 16.99 -5.36 -30.28
CA LYS A 235 18.22 -4.89 -29.60
C LYS A 235 17.98 -3.62 -28.80
N ALA A 236 17.15 -2.71 -29.33
CA ALA A 236 16.75 -1.50 -28.64
C ALA A 236 15.88 -1.83 -27.42
N LEU A 237 14.94 -2.77 -27.55
CA LEU A 237 14.13 -3.30 -26.45
C LEU A 237 14.98 -4.01 -25.38
N GLN A 238 16.00 -4.79 -25.74
CA GLN A 238 16.94 -5.39 -24.77
C GLN A 238 17.82 -4.35 -24.05
N SER A 239 18.18 -3.27 -24.75
CA SER A 239 18.91 -2.14 -24.16
C SER A 239 18.00 -1.34 -23.20
N MET A 240 16.74 -1.14 -23.59
CA MET A 240 15.70 -0.55 -22.75
C MET A 240 15.41 -1.42 -21.53
N TYR A 241 15.31 -2.74 -21.69
CA TYR A 241 15.15 -3.69 -20.59
C TYR A 241 16.29 -3.56 -19.58
N SER A 242 17.53 -3.50 -20.07
CA SER A 242 18.71 -3.26 -19.21
C SER A 242 18.56 -1.94 -18.44
N SER A 243 18.09 -0.86 -19.08
CA SER A 243 17.84 0.43 -18.42
C SER A 243 16.67 0.41 -17.44
N ILE A 244 15.59 -0.33 -17.72
CA ILE A 244 14.49 -0.59 -16.77
C ILE A 244 15.05 -1.33 -15.55
N CYS A 245 15.89 -2.34 -15.76
CA CYS A 245 16.54 -3.13 -14.71
C CYS A 245 17.66 -2.40 -13.98
N GLU A 246 18.09 -1.23 -14.45
CA GLU A 246 19.03 -0.32 -13.76
C GLU A 246 18.27 0.78 -13.01
N SER A 247 17.25 1.39 -13.62
CA SER A 247 16.43 2.47 -13.02
C SER A 247 15.51 1.97 -11.91
N VAL A 248 14.99 0.75 -12.05
CA VAL A 248 14.21 0.00 -11.06
C VAL A 248 15.14 -0.92 -10.22
N GLY A 249 16.46 -0.84 -10.43
CA GLY A 249 17.40 -1.94 -10.23
C GLY A 249 17.74 -2.40 -8.80
N PRO A 250 18.42 -3.57 -8.69
CA PRO A 250 18.66 -4.26 -7.42
C PRO A 250 19.58 -3.45 -6.49
N ALA A 251 19.04 -3.09 -5.32
CA ALA A 251 19.61 -2.09 -4.44
C ALA A 251 21.10 -2.31 -4.07
N THR A 252 21.97 -1.38 -4.47
CA THR A 252 23.35 -1.18 -3.97
C THR A 252 23.59 0.31 -3.68
N SER A 253 24.69 0.68 -3.02
CA SER A 253 24.64 1.64 -1.90
C SER A 253 25.27 3.04 -2.09
N THR A 254 24.46 4.08 -1.77
CA THR A 254 24.81 5.38 -1.10
C THR A 254 25.69 6.43 -1.82
N PRO A 255 25.56 7.76 -1.53
CA PRO A 255 24.96 8.39 -0.34
C PRO A 255 23.72 9.29 -0.55
N ILE A 256 23.12 9.63 0.60
CA ILE A 256 21.76 10.16 0.88
C ILE A 256 21.70 11.70 0.79
N PRO A 257 20.60 12.32 0.27
CA PRO A 257 19.61 12.90 1.20
C PRO A 257 18.12 12.72 0.84
N THR A 258 17.41 12.09 1.80
CA THR A 258 15.97 12.23 2.16
C THR A 258 14.87 11.48 1.38
N ALA A 259 13.92 10.95 2.17
CA ALA A 259 12.74 10.14 1.84
C ALA A 259 13.00 8.65 1.46
N PRO A 260 12.15 7.70 1.91
CA PRO A 260 12.54 6.33 2.22
C PRO A 260 11.92 5.26 1.30
N ALA A 261 12.50 4.05 1.40
CA ALA A 261 12.18 2.87 0.60
C ALA A 261 10.76 2.31 0.82
N PRO A 262 10.22 1.54 -0.16
CA PRO A 262 9.01 0.76 0.05
C PRO A 262 9.20 -0.32 1.12
N ILE A 263 8.05 -0.72 1.69
CA ILE A 263 7.93 -1.51 2.91
C ILE A 263 8.57 -2.90 2.73
N VAL A 264 9.43 -3.29 3.67
CA VAL A 264 10.11 -4.59 3.69
C VAL A 264 9.12 -5.68 4.13
N GLU A 265 9.20 -6.86 3.52
CA GLU A 265 8.27 -8.01 3.65
C GLU A 265 8.16 -8.65 5.06
N THR A 266 8.82 -8.07 6.06
CA THR A 266 8.68 -8.38 7.50
C THR A 266 7.77 -7.39 8.24
N ALA A 267 7.61 -6.18 7.71
CA ALA A 267 7.06 -5.04 8.43
C ALA A 267 5.54 -5.16 8.47
N ARG A 268 4.97 -5.39 9.66
CA ARG A 268 3.52 -5.50 9.81
C ARG A 268 2.87 -4.16 9.44
N GLY A 269 2.07 -4.15 8.38
CA GLY A 269 1.23 -3.00 8.04
C GLY A 269 0.08 -2.84 9.04
N CYS A 270 -0.46 -1.63 9.14
CA CYS A 270 -1.77 -1.41 9.73
C CYS A 270 -2.87 -2.07 8.88
N SER A 271 -3.97 -2.48 9.51
CA SER A 271 -5.20 -2.93 8.84
C SER A 271 -5.60 -2.02 7.67
N GLN A 272 -6.19 -2.65 6.65
CA GLN A 272 -6.78 -2.00 5.47
C GLN A 272 -8.32 -2.03 5.52
N ASN A 273 -8.90 -2.45 6.65
CA ASN A 273 -10.32 -2.78 6.79
C ASN A 273 -11.14 -1.55 7.25
N PHE A 274 -11.52 -0.70 6.30
CA PHE A 274 -12.25 0.55 6.60
C PHE A 274 -13.65 0.33 7.19
N GLU A 275 -14.30 -0.79 6.88
CA GLU A 275 -15.66 -1.10 7.38
C GLU A 275 -15.68 -1.28 8.91
N ASN A 276 -14.55 -1.73 9.46
CA ASN A 276 -14.36 -2.15 10.86
C ASN A 276 -13.59 -1.11 11.72
N LEU A 277 -13.65 0.18 11.35
CA LEU A 277 -13.03 1.24 12.18
C LEU A 277 -13.59 1.29 13.61
N TRP A 278 -12.73 1.64 14.56
CA TRP A 278 -13.02 1.75 15.99
C TRP A 278 -12.70 3.14 16.52
N LEU A 279 -13.31 4.15 15.90
CA LEU A 279 -13.04 5.57 16.16
C LEU A 279 -14.25 6.29 16.76
N ASP A 280 -13.99 7.41 17.41
CA ASP A 280 -14.97 8.44 17.73
C ASP A 280 -14.72 9.63 16.79
N ILE A 281 -15.56 9.78 15.76
CA ILE A 281 -15.34 10.77 14.69
C ILE A 281 -16.28 11.97 14.86
N VAL A 282 -15.73 13.17 14.98
CA VAL A 282 -16.51 14.42 15.01
C VAL A 282 -16.25 15.19 13.72
N PHE A 283 -17.25 15.26 12.86
CA PHE A 283 -17.21 16.03 11.62
C PHE A 283 -17.66 17.47 11.88
N LEU A 284 -16.82 18.41 11.48
CA LEU A 284 -17.01 19.84 11.63
C LEU A 284 -17.09 20.45 10.22
N LEU A 285 -18.30 20.79 9.81
CA LEU A 285 -18.68 21.09 8.43
C LEU A 285 -18.78 22.60 8.20
N ASP A 286 -18.28 23.07 7.07
CA ASP A 286 -18.30 24.48 6.69
C ASP A 286 -19.55 24.81 5.87
N SER A 287 -20.44 25.58 6.48
CA SER A 287 -21.72 26.02 5.92
C SER A 287 -21.71 27.51 5.58
N SER A 288 -20.53 28.13 5.47
CA SER A 288 -20.35 29.53 5.13
C SER A 288 -20.39 29.79 3.61
N MET A 289 -20.43 31.07 3.24
CA MET A 289 -20.37 31.52 1.84
C MET A 289 -19.09 31.10 1.08
N GLY A 290 -18.04 30.62 1.75
CA GLY A 290 -16.81 30.16 1.09
C GLY A 290 -16.89 28.76 0.47
N VAL A 291 -17.92 27.97 0.81
CA VAL A 291 -18.19 26.64 0.22
C VAL A 291 -19.34 26.66 -0.79
N ASP A 292 -20.20 27.69 -0.71
CA ASP A 292 -21.47 27.82 -1.41
C ASP A 292 -22.47 26.67 -1.17
N SER A 293 -23.72 26.86 -1.63
CA SER A 293 -24.80 25.89 -1.38
C SER A 293 -24.68 24.61 -2.22
N GLU A 294 -24.05 24.65 -3.39
CA GLU A 294 -23.82 23.47 -4.22
C GLU A 294 -22.64 22.65 -3.67
N GLY A 295 -21.55 23.32 -3.30
CA GLY A 295 -20.41 22.70 -2.64
C GLY A 295 -20.77 22.01 -1.32
N PHE A 296 -21.58 22.65 -0.48
CA PHE A 296 -22.02 22.06 0.79
C PHE A 296 -22.91 20.83 0.58
N ASN A 297 -23.78 20.85 -0.43
CA ASN A 297 -24.58 19.67 -0.78
C ASN A 297 -23.72 18.52 -1.32
N PHE A 298 -22.64 18.81 -2.03
CA PHE A 298 -21.68 17.79 -2.47
C PHE A 298 -20.88 17.19 -1.31
N GLU A 299 -20.40 18.02 -0.38
CA GLU A 299 -19.75 17.59 0.86
C GLU A 299 -20.65 16.63 1.67
N VAL A 300 -21.91 17.01 1.89
CA VAL A 300 -22.92 16.19 2.56
C VAL A 300 -23.17 14.87 1.82
N ALA A 301 -23.31 14.89 0.49
CA ALA A 301 -23.53 13.67 -0.30
C ALA A 301 -22.32 12.72 -0.29
N MET A 302 -21.10 13.27 -0.26
CA MET A 302 -19.86 12.50 -0.16
C MET A 302 -19.71 11.84 1.22
N LEU A 303 -19.95 12.60 2.29
CA LEU A 303 -19.94 12.09 3.66
C LEU A 303 -21.04 11.05 3.89
N TYR A 304 -22.23 11.22 3.32
CA TYR A 304 -23.30 10.21 3.32
C TYR A 304 -22.78 8.85 2.81
N GLY A 305 -22.04 8.84 1.70
CA GLY A 305 -21.45 7.61 1.15
C GLY A 305 -20.42 6.98 2.09
N LEU A 306 -19.48 7.79 2.61
CA LEU A 306 -18.46 7.33 3.55
C LEU A 306 -19.05 6.74 4.84
N ILE A 307 -20.13 7.33 5.38
CA ILE A 307 -20.77 6.86 6.61
C ILE A 307 -21.44 5.49 6.40
N HIS A 308 -22.04 5.24 5.23
CA HIS A 308 -22.64 3.94 4.90
C HIS A 308 -21.64 2.80 4.81
N GLU A 309 -20.36 3.11 4.56
CA GLU A 309 -19.28 2.13 4.53
C GLU A 309 -18.75 1.80 5.94
N MET A 310 -19.06 2.60 6.96
CA MET A 310 -18.56 2.40 8.33
C MET A 310 -19.57 1.69 9.22
N LYS A 311 -19.09 0.75 10.06
CA LYS A 311 -19.89 0.16 11.14
C LYS A 311 -20.13 1.14 12.29
N VAL A 312 -21.15 2.00 12.15
CA VAL A 312 -21.64 2.90 13.20
C VAL A 312 -22.58 2.16 14.15
N SER A 313 -22.45 2.39 15.47
CA SER A 313 -23.37 1.84 16.49
C SER A 313 -23.24 2.56 17.86
N GLN A 314 -23.98 2.10 18.87
CA GLN A 314 -23.72 2.36 20.31
C GLN A 314 -23.59 1.08 21.16
N GLU A 315 -23.80 -0.11 20.57
CA GLU A 315 -23.73 -1.39 21.30
C GLU A 315 -22.32 -1.68 21.84
N LEU A 316 -22.21 -2.38 22.98
CA LEU A 316 -20.92 -2.77 23.54
C LEU A 316 -20.10 -3.62 22.55
N GLY A 317 -18.95 -3.09 22.11
CA GLY A 317 -18.00 -3.82 21.26
C GLY A 317 -17.24 -2.92 20.30
N GLN A 318 -17.06 -3.44 19.07
CA GLN A 318 -16.20 -2.89 18.02
C GLN A 318 -17.05 -2.11 17.00
N TYR A 319 -17.02 -0.78 17.07
CA TYR A 319 -17.82 0.11 16.24
C TYR A 319 -17.26 1.55 16.24
N THR A 320 -17.59 2.31 15.20
CA THR A 320 -17.33 3.75 15.15
C THR A 320 -18.52 4.55 15.70
N ARG A 321 -18.26 5.67 16.38
CA ARG A 321 -19.27 6.69 16.70
C ARG A 321 -19.06 7.90 15.80
N VAL A 322 -20.13 8.55 15.38
CA VAL A 322 -20.06 9.77 14.56
C VAL A 322 -20.91 10.89 15.15
N ALA A 323 -20.42 12.13 15.06
CA ALA A 323 -21.14 13.34 15.44
C ALA A 323 -20.92 14.43 14.39
N PHE A 324 -21.90 15.32 14.21
CA PHE A 324 -21.82 16.44 13.27
C PHE A 324 -21.97 17.80 13.98
N VAL A 325 -21.18 18.78 13.52
CA VAL A 325 -21.30 20.19 13.87
C VAL A 325 -21.30 20.99 12.58
N ASN A 326 -22.30 21.85 12.39
CA ASN A 326 -22.45 22.69 11.22
C ASN A 326 -22.03 24.13 11.57
N VAL A 327 -21.14 24.75 10.81
CA VAL A 327 -20.48 26.01 11.20
C VAL A 327 -20.67 27.10 10.15
N GLY A 328 -21.06 28.28 10.61
CA GLY A 328 -21.00 29.54 9.85
C GLY A 328 -20.32 30.58 10.73
N SER A 329 -20.97 31.71 10.94
CA SER A 329 -20.54 32.75 11.90
C SER A 329 -20.59 32.26 13.36
N ALA A 330 -21.42 31.25 13.62
CA ALA A 330 -21.51 30.48 14.85
C ALA A 330 -21.48 28.97 14.56
N ALA A 331 -21.17 28.17 15.58
CA ALA A 331 -21.22 26.71 15.50
C ALA A 331 -22.55 26.17 16.01
N HIS A 332 -23.11 25.20 15.29
CA HIS A 332 -24.35 24.53 15.61
C HIS A 332 -24.10 23.03 15.76
N ARG A 333 -24.14 22.52 17.00
CA ARG A 333 -24.16 21.08 17.25
C ARG A 333 -25.40 20.46 16.62
N VAL A 334 -25.19 19.47 15.76
CA VAL A 334 -26.25 18.67 15.13
C VAL A 334 -26.50 17.45 16.02
N SER A 335 -25.44 16.78 16.43
CA SER A 335 -25.48 15.52 17.18
C SER A 335 -24.27 15.35 18.11
N ASN A 336 -24.39 14.36 18.99
CA ASN A 336 -23.33 13.83 19.85
C ASN A 336 -22.85 12.46 19.32
N LEU A 337 -21.71 11.99 19.82
CA LEU A 337 -21.19 10.65 19.52
C LEU A 337 -22.17 9.52 19.91
N THR A 338 -23.12 9.79 20.82
CA THR A 338 -24.17 8.87 21.29
C THR A 338 -25.55 9.15 20.67
N SER A 339 -25.61 9.70 19.45
CA SER A 339 -26.88 10.06 18.79
C SER A 339 -27.45 9.02 17.83
N TYR A 340 -26.65 8.07 17.33
CA TYR A 340 -27.04 7.18 16.23
C TYR A 340 -26.73 5.72 16.57
N GLU A 341 -27.70 4.82 16.37
CA GLU A 341 -27.54 3.37 16.61
C GLU A 341 -26.98 2.63 15.40
N ASN A 342 -26.94 3.28 14.22
CA ASN A 342 -26.49 2.71 12.96
C ASN A 342 -26.11 3.81 11.94
N ALA A 343 -25.43 3.40 10.86
CA ALA A 343 -24.95 4.31 9.81
C ALA A 343 -26.08 5.00 9.04
N GLN A 344 -27.22 4.33 8.85
CA GLN A 344 -28.39 4.87 8.14
C GLN A 344 -28.94 6.11 8.88
N GLU A 345 -29.12 6.03 10.20
CA GLU A 345 -29.59 7.17 11.02
C GLU A 345 -28.66 8.37 10.93
N ALA A 346 -27.35 8.14 11.08
CA ALA A 346 -26.33 9.19 10.99
C ALA A 346 -26.33 9.87 9.62
N ALA A 347 -26.39 9.10 8.54
CA ALA A 347 -26.38 9.60 7.18
C ALA A 347 -27.70 10.28 6.77
N GLU A 348 -28.85 9.83 7.29
CA GLU A 348 -30.13 10.52 7.12
C GLU A 348 -30.15 11.89 7.80
N ASP A 349 -29.56 12.01 8.98
CA ASP A 349 -29.52 13.27 9.72
C ASP A 349 -28.55 14.27 9.09
N LEU A 350 -27.40 13.79 8.58
CA LEU A 350 -26.51 14.56 7.72
C LEU A 350 -27.23 15.11 6.47
N MET A 351 -28.05 14.30 5.79
CA MET A 351 -28.85 14.74 4.63
C MET A 351 -29.97 15.73 4.97
N ARG A 352 -30.30 15.93 6.26
CA ARG A 352 -31.25 16.96 6.72
C ARG A 352 -30.58 18.29 7.06
N LEU A 353 -29.25 18.37 6.99
CA LEU A 353 -28.51 19.60 7.25
C LEU A 353 -28.92 20.71 6.29
N LYS A 354 -29.00 21.91 6.84
CA LYS A 354 -29.29 23.12 6.09
C LYS A 354 -28.01 23.93 5.98
N TYR A 355 -27.66 24.24 4.74
CA TYR A 355 -26.65 25.26 4.44
C TYR A 355 -27.01 26.57 5.15
N LEU A 356 -26.07 27.12 5.93
CA LEU A 356 -26.30 28.35 6.71
C LEU A 356 -26.19 29.60 5.83
N GLY A 357 -25.17 29.64 4.97
CA GLY A 357 -24.91 30.78 4.07
C GLY A 357 -24.42 32.03 4.79
N ASP A 358 -23.80 31.88 5.95
CA ASP A 358 -23.18 32.98 6.70
C ASP A 358 -21.94 33.51 5.97
N ALA A 359 -21.72 34.82 6.03
CA ALA A 359 -20.63 35.49 5.30
C ALA A 359 -19.23 35.12 5.81
N ASP A 360 -19.09 34.77 7.09
CA ASP A 360 -17.82 34.44 7.75
C ASP A 360 -17.89 33.02 8.35
N LEU A 361 -16.79 32.26 8.28
CA LEU A 361 -16.62 30.99 9.00
C LEU A 361 -15.87 31.20 10.33
N ASN A 362 -16.46 30.75 11.44
CA ASN A 362 -15.89 30.81 12.77
C ASN A 362 -15.33 29.45 13.22
N VAL A 363 -14.17 29.06 12.66
CA VAL A 363 -13.44 27.82 12.98
C VAL A 363 -13.22 27.66 14.49
N GLY A 364 -12.97 28.76 15.21
CA GLY A 364 -12.75 28.74 16.66
C GLY A 364 -13.99 28.30 17.46
N ALA A 365 -15.17 28.85 17.13
CA ALA A 365 -16.43 28.38 17.72
C ALA A 365 -16.74 26.93 17.35
N GLY A 366 -16.40 26.52 16.11
CA GLY A 366 -16.53 25.14 15.65
C GLY A 366 -15.73 24.16 16.50
N LEU A 367 -14.43 24.42 16.67
CA LEU A 367 -13.54 23.59 17.49
C LEU A 367 -13.92 23.63 18.99
N GLU A 368 -14.47 24.74 19.51
CA GLU A 368 -15.00 24.80 20.87
C GLU A 368 -16.21 23.85 21.04
N GLU A 369 -17.10 23.78 20.06
CA GLU A 369 -18.24 22.86 20.10
C GLU A 369 -17.79 21.39 20.00
N VAL A 370 -16.75 21.11 19.20
CA VAL A 370 -16.10 19.78 19.19
C VAL A 370 -15.55 19.42 20.57
N GLN A 371 -14.89 20.34 21.29
CA GLN A 371 -14.44 20.08 22.66
C GLN A 371 -15.60 19.71 23.58
N ARG A 372 -16.73 20.42 23.49
CA ARG A 372 -17.93 20.10 24.28
C ARG A 372 -18.48 18.71 23.95
N ILE A 373 -18.54 18.32 22.68
CA ILE A 373 -18.97 16.95 22.30
C ILE A 373 -18.04 15.87 22.87
N LEU A 374 -16.72 16.12 22.90
CA LEU A 374 -15.72 15.20 23.46
C LEU A 374 -15.68 15.19 25.00
N ASP A 375 -16.15 16.27 25.65
CA ASP A 375 -16.29 16.37 27.11
C ASP A 375 -17.65 15.84 27.60
N ASP A 376 -18.70 15.93 26.78
CA ASP A 376 -20.05 15.40 27.05
C ASP A 376 -20.17 13.88 26.80
N SER A 377 -19.22 13.27 26.08
CA SER A 377 -19.24 11.84 25.75
C SER A 377 -18.58 10.96 26.81
N ASP A 378 -19.02 9.69 26.88
CA ASP A 378 -18.32 8.67 27.63
C ASP A 378 -17.01 8.29 26.92
N GLN A 379 -15.90 8.34 27.67
CA GLN A 379 -14.59 7.93 27.20
C GLN A 379 -14.58 6.40 26.99
N ARG A 380 -14.51 5.95 25.74
CA ARG A 380 -14.28 4.52 25.44
C ARG A 380 -12.81 4.21 25.63
N GLU A 381 -12.53 3.23 26.50
CA GLU A 381 -11.16 2.73 26.69
C GLU A 381 -10.62 2.19 25.37
N ASN A 382 -9.34 2.47 25.11
CA ASN A 382 -8.63 2.07 23.89
C ASN A 382 -9.24 2.56 22.56
N VAL A 383 -10.07 3.61 22.56
CA VAL A 383 -10.58 4.26 21.34
C VAL A 383 -9.82 5.56 21.04
N LYS A 384 -9.74 5.93 19.75
CA LYS A 384 -9.19 7.23 19.32
C LYS A 384 -10.28 8.18 18.82
N ASN A 385 -10.17 9.43 19.27
CA ASN A 385 -10.97 10.54 18.79
C ASN A 385 -10.34 11.11 17.50
N LEU A 386 -11.13 11.25 16.44
CA LEU A 386 -10.74 11.87 15.17
C LEU A 386 -11.68 13.03 14.85
N VAL A 387 -11.17 14.25 14.90
CA VAL A 387 -11.90 15.46 14.50
C VAL A 387 -11.61 15.72 13.01
N VAL A 388 -12.65 15.93 12.21
CA VAL A 388 -12.55 16.14 10.76
C VAL A 388 -13.12 17.52 10.44
N LEU A 389 -12.24 18.51 10.29
CA LEU A 389 -12.58 19.90 10.00
C LEU A 389 -12.56 20.16 8.48
N PHE A 390 -13.73 20.37 7.88
CA PHE A 390 -13.88 20.99 6.58
C PHE A 390 -13.88 22.52 6.75
N SER A 391 -13.14 23.24 5.89
CA SER A 391 -13.06 24.71 5.96
C SER A 391 -12.54 25.30 4.66
N SER A 392 -13.19 26.37 4.18
CA SER A 392 -12.71 27.25 3.11
C SER A 392 -11.77 28.35 3.61
N ASN A 393 -11.72 28.62 4.92
CA ASN A 393 -10.84 29.65 5.48
C ASN A 393 -9.48 29.09 5.87
N GLU A 394 -8.40 29.75 5.42
CA GLU A 394 -7.05 29.51 5.96
C GLU A 394 -6.92 30.01 7.41
N VAL A 395 -6.17 29.24 8.23
CA VAL A 395 -5.75 29.62 9.58
C VAL A 395 -4.26 29.31 9.70
N ASP A 396 -3.44 30.28 10.11
CA ASP A 396 -1.99 30.14 10.23
C ASP A 396 -1.49 30.29 11.68
N CYS A 397 -1.41 29.15 12.38
CA CYS A 397 -0.85 29.07 13.73
C CYS A 397 0.63 29.48 13.83
N LYS A 398 1.37 29.68 12.73
CA LYS A 398 2.72 30.27 12.74
C LYS A 398 2.68 31.80 12.80
N ARG A 399 1.57 32.42 12.39
CA ARG A 399 1.31 33.86 12.43
C ARG A 399 0.33 34.27 13.53
N ALA A 400 -0.30 33.32 14.20
CA ALA A 400 -1.12 33.55 15.39
C ALA A 400 -0.32 34.34 16.46
N MET A 401 -0.78 35.56 16.75
CA MET A 401 -0.22 36.44 17.79
C MET A 401 -1.33 36.76 18.80
N PRO A 402 -0.99 37.13 20.06
CA PRO A 402 -1.99 37.52 21.04
C PRO A 402 -2.94 38.61 20.51
N GLY A 403 -4.24 38.28 20.42
CA GLY A 403 -5.30 39.12 19.86
C GLY A 403 -5.57 38.98 18.35
N SER A 404 -4.88 38.09 17.62
CA SER A 404 -5.19 37.81 16.20
C SER A 404 -6.39 36.84 16.07
N ALA A 405 -7.10 36.91 14.93
CA ALA A 405 -8.20 35.98 14.63
C ALA A 405 -7.78 34.51 14.78
N ASP A 406 -6.57 34.17 14.34
CA ASP A 406 -6.00 32.82 14.35
C ASP A 406 -5.63 32.31 15.76
N GLU A 407 -5.49 33.18 16.78
CA GLU A 407 -5.03 32.74 18.11
C GLU A 407 -6.01 31.76 18.75
N TYR A 408 -7.31 32.07 18.67
CA TYR A 408 -8.38 31.30 19.29
C TYR A 408 -8.51 29.88 18.71
N PRO A 409 -8.69 29.66 17.39
CA PRO A 409 -8.76 28.31 16.82
C PRO A 409 -7.47 27.52 17.04
N CYS A 410 -6.29 28.15 16.93
CA CYS A 410 -5.01 27.46 17.15
C CYS A 410 -4.84 26.95 18.58
N ARG A 411 -5.24 27.74 19.59
CA ARG A 411 -5.19 27.33 21.00
C ARG A 411 -6.14 26.16 21.29
N ILE A 412 -7.34 26.17 20.70
CA ILE A 412 -8.32 25.10 20.88
C ILE A 412 -7.84 23.82 20.19
N ALA A 413 -7.35 23.91 18.94
CA ALA A 413 -6.77 22.79 18.22
C ALA A 413 -5.57 22.16 18.96
N ALA A 414 -4.70 22.97 19.58
CA ALA A 414 -3.63 22.47 20.44
C ALA A 414 -4.19 21.68 21.63
N THR A 415 -5.19 22.22 22.33
CA THR A 415 -5.84 21.56 23.49
C THR A 415 -6.52 20.23 23.11
N ILE A 416 -7.16 20.15 21.92
CA ILE A 416 -7.72 18.91 21.37
C ILE A 416 -6.62 17.85 21.17
N LYS A 417 -5.49 18.25 20.55
CA LYS A 417 -4.35 17.35 20.29
C LYS A 417 -3.63 16.91 21.57
N GLU A 418 -3.49 17.80 22.55
CA GLU A 418 -2.90 17.49 23.88
C GLU A 418 -3.72 16.45 24.66
N ARG A 419 -5.04 16.39 24.44
CA ARG A 419 -5.93 15.35 24.99
C ARG A 419 -5.90 14.04 24.20
N GLY A 420 -5.00 13.90 23.22
CA GLY A 420 -4.79 12.68 22.45
C GLY A 420 -5.77 12.45 21.29
N ALA A 421 -6.60 13.45 20.95
CA ALA A 421 -7.43 13.41 19.75
C ALA A 421 -6.61 13.83 18.51
N LEU A 422 -6.91 13.21 17.37
CA LEU A 422 -6.34 13.56 16.08
C LEU A 422 -7.23 14.60 15.40
N LEU A 423 -6.62 15.63 14.79
CA LEU A 423 -7.31 16.66 14.02
C LEU A 423 -6.91 16.54 12.55
N LEU A 424 -7.84 16.07 11.73
CA LEU A 424 -7.80 16.04 10.27
C LEU A 424 -8.42 17.32 9.71
N THR A 425 -7.66 18.05 8.91
CA THR A 425 -8.17 19.21 8.18
C THR A 425 -8.38 18.91 6.71
N VAL A 426 -9.52 19.33 6.18
CA VAL A 426 -9.93 19.20 4.79
C VAL A 426 -10.11 20.59 4.21
N ALA A 427 -9.19 21.00 3.33
CA ALA A 427 -9.31 22.28 2.64
C ALA A 427 -10.38 22.19 1.53
N MET A 428 -11.32 23.13 1.54
CA MET A 428 -12.38 23.22 0.54
C MET A 428 -11.86 23.94 -0.70
N THR A 429 -11.83 23.26 -1.85
CA THR A 429 -11.29 23.82 -3.09
C THR A 429 -12.38 24.51 -3.90
N PHE A 430 -12.69 25.76 -3.56
CA PHE A 430 -13.54 26.64 -4.35
C PHE A 430 -12.74 27.85 -4.81
N HIS A 431 -12.71 28.06 -6.12
CA HIS A 431 -11.75 28.89 -6.87
C HIS A 431 -10.35 28.28 -7.05
N GLU A 432 -9.72 28.59 -8.20
CA GLU A 432 -8.52 27.94 -8.72
C GLU A 432 -7.21 28.46 -8.08
N THR A 433 -7.19 28.65 -6.76
CA THR A 433 -5.99 29.05 -6.01
C THR A 433 -5.22 27.82 -5.52
N GLU A 434 -3.88 27.87 -5.57
CA GLU A 434 -3.00 26.87 -4.96
C GLU A 434 -2.95 27.01 -3.42
N GLU A 435 -4.10 27.22 -2.77
CA GLU A 435 -4.16 27.38 -1.32
C GLU A 435 -3.74 26.09 -0.61
N THR A 436 -2.94 26.22 0.43
CA THR A 436 -2.37 25.07 1.12
C THR A 436 -3.43 24.38 2.00
N PRO A 437 -3.34 23.07 2.24
CA PRO A 437 -4.13 22.46 3.31
C PRO A 437 -3.85 23.19 4.63
N LEU A 438 -4.77 23.12 5.60
CA LEU A 438 -4.73 23.83 6.90
C LEU A 438 -3.71 23.24 7.88
N LEU A 439 -2.49 23.03 7.39
CA LEU A 439 -1.34 22.32 7.96
C LEU A 439 -0.90 22.87 9.33
N SER A 440 -1.30 24.09 9.67
CA SER A 440 -0.98 24.71 10.96
C SER A 440 -1.89 24.22 12.10
N LEU A 441 -3.17 23.95 11.81
CA LEU A 441 -4.15 23.41 12.75
C LEU A 441 -4.05 21.89 12.86
N ALA A 442 -3.83 21.22 11.71
CA ALA A 442 -3.79 19.77 11.60
C ALA A 442 -2.89 19.08 12.64
N THR A 443 -3.17 17.80 12.90
CA THR A 443 -2.14 16.90 13.41
C THR A 443 -1.15 16.61 12.27
N PRO A 444 0.17 16.50 12.53
CA PRO A 444 1.11 16.12 11.48
C PRO A 444 0.61 14.88 10.71
N CYS A 445 0.68 14.93 9.38
CA CYS A 445 0.14 13.93 8.44
C CYS A 445 -1.39 13.86 8.29
N PHE A 446 -2.18 14.62 9.04
CA PHE A 446 -3.65 14.63 8.95
C PHE A 446 -4.16 15.90 8.26
N ALA A 447 -3.82 16.07 6.98
CA ALA A 447 -4.35 17.16 6.16
C ALA A 447 -4.60 16.70 4.72
N THR A 448 -5.72 17.08 4.14
CA THR A 448 -6.12 16.73 2.77
C THR A 448 -7.00 17.83 2.14
N ARG A 449 -7.52 17.59 0.94
CA ARG A 449 -8.38 18.49 0.16
C ARG A 449 -9.71 17.81 -0.16
N ASN A 450 -10.78 18.58 -0.26
CA ASN A 450 -12.08 18.10 -0.75
C ASN A 450 -12.08 17.98 -2.30
N ASP A 451 -11.27 17.07 -2.83
CA ASP A 451 -11.16 16.79 -4.27
C ASP A 451 -11.58 15.35 -4.64
N VAL A 452 -11.47 14.98 -5.92
CA VAL A 452 -11.88 13.66 -6.44
C VAL A 452 -11.18 12.46 -5.77
N HIS A 453 -10.07 12.67 -5.06
CA HIS A 453 -9.36 11.64 -4.29
C HIS A 453 -9.76 11.61 -2.81
N PHE A 454 -10.54 12.59 -2.31
CA PHE A 454 -10.85 12.75 -0.89
C PHE A 454 -11.34 11.45 -0.26
N ARG A 455 -12.28 10.73 -0.89
CA ARG A 455 -12.80 9.46 -0.36
C ARG A 455 -11.70 8.46 -0.04
N LYS A 456 -10.76 8.24 -0.97
CA LYS A 456 -9.64 7.30 -0.80
C LYS A 456 -8.67 7.79 0.29
N GLU A 457 -8.38 9.08 0.32
CA GLU A 457 -7.44 9.66 1.27
C GLU A 457 -8.01 9.74 2.69
N PHE A 458 -9.31 10.03 2.83
CA PHE A 458 -10.03 9.94 4.10
C PHE A 458 -10.01 8.50 4.64
N GLN A 459 -10.31 7.50 3.82
CA GLN A 459 -10.22 6.08 4.20
C GLN A 459 -8.82 5.72 4.72
N ARG A 460 -7.77 6.13 4.00
CA ARG A 460 -6.37 5.94 4.39
C ARG A 460 -6.04 6.61 5.73
N LEU A 461 -6.48 7.85 5.93
CA LEU A 461 -6.21 8.63 7.14
C LEU A 461 -7.03 8.13 8.34
N ALA A 462 -8.26 7.67 8.16
CA ALA A 462 -9.05 7.05 9.21
C ALA A 462 -8.43 5.71 9.66
N LEU A 463 -7.97 4.87 8.73
CA LEU A 463 -7.20 3.66 9.07
C LEU A 463 -5.89 4.00 9.81
N LEU A 464 -5.20 5.08 9.40
CA LEU A 464 -4.00 5.57 10.08
C LEU A 464 -4.29 6.09 11.51
N ALA A 465 -5.44 6.71 11.73
CA ALA A 465 -5.92 7.12 13.06
C ALA A 465 -6.27 5.93 13.95
N ASN A 466 -6.85 4.87 13.35
CA ASN A 466 -7.25 3.66 14.04
C ASN A 466 -6.05 2.74 14.36
N CYS A 467 -4.88 2.97 13.76
CA CYS A 467 -3.67 2.18 13.98
C CYS A 467 -2.75 2.83 15.03
N PHE A 468 -2.76 2.34 16.27
CA PHE A 468 -2.02 2.94 17.39
C PHE A 468 -1.54 1.92 18.44
N CYS A 469 -0.66 2.37 19.33
CA CYS A 469 -0.21 1.59 20.49
C CYS A 469 -0.80 2.11 21.80
N LEU A 470 -1.08 1.20 22.72
CA LEU A 470 -1.37 1.52 24.12
C LEU A 470 -0.08 1.78 24.89
N ALA A 471 -0.10 2.76 25.79
CA ALA A 471 1.00 2.96 26.73
C ALA A 471 1.24 1.70 27.57
N PRO A 472 2.49 1.32 27.87
CA PRO A 472 3.74 2.05 27.63
C PRO A 472 4.41 1.79 26.26
N TYR A 473 3.76 1.10 25.32
CA TYR A 473 4.36 0.77 24.03
C TYR A 473 4.44 2.01 23.12
N ALA A 474 5.57 2.17 22.44
CA ALA A 474 5.76 3.14 21.37
C ALA A 474 5.46 2.49 20.01
N GLN A 475 4.66 3.17 19.18
CA GLN A 475 4.42 2.71 17.81
C GLN A 475 5.63 3.02 16.93
N PHE A 476 6.09 2.05 16.13
CA PHE A 476 7.05 2.36 15.09
C PHE A 476 6.37 3.16 13.97
N ALA A 477 6.87 4.37 13.71
CA ALA A 477 6.35 5.27 12.69
C ALA A 477 7.49 6.11 12.07
N ALA A 478 7.38 6.37 10.77
CA ALA A 478 8.20 7.33 10.05
C ALA A 478 7.38 8.61 9.84
N GLU A 479 7.59 9.59 10.72
CA GLU A 479 6.85 10.87 10.71
C GLU A 479 7.11 11.69 9.44
N ASP A 480 8.27 11.53 8.81
CA ASP A 480 8.66 12.20 7.57
C ASP A 480 7.93 11.69 6.33
N THR A 481 7.36 10.48 6.37
CA THR A 481 6.54 9.91 5.29
C THR A 481 5.10 9.58 5.67
N CYS A 482 4.70 9.90 6.89
CA CYS A 482 3.37 9.57 7.38
C CYS A 482 3.06 8.06 7.34
N GLN A 483 4.10 7.21 7.36
CA GLN A 483 3.96 5.76 7.47
C GLN A 483 3.92 5.36 8.94
N ARG A 484 2.83 4.70 9.35
CA ARG A 484 2.75 3.97 10.63
C ARG A 484 2.82 2.48 10.34
N PHE A 485 3.45 1.75 11.24
CA PHE A 485 3.49 0.30 11.21
C PHE A 485 2.55 -0.26 12.27
N GLY A 486 2.02 -1.45 12.01
CA GLY A 486 1.19 -2.23 12.92
C GLY A 486 1.99 -2.88 14.05
N GLU A 487 3.02 -2.17 14.56
CA GLU A 487 4.03 -2.69 15.47
C GLU A 487 4.22 -1.78 16.69
N CYS A 488 4.04 -2.38 17.87
CA CYS A 488 4.19 -1.75 19.17
C CYS A 488 5.41 -2.30 19.88
N LEU A 489 6.32 -1.39 20.25
CA LEU A 489 7.62 -1.69 20.85
C LEU A 489 7.68 -1.16 22.28
N TYR A 490 8.11 -2.00 23.21
CA TYR A 490 8.33 -1.63 24.62
C TYR A 490 9.69 -2.14 25.11
N LEU A 491 10.41 -1.30 25.84
CA LEU A 491 11.70 -1.64 26.44
C LEU A 491 11.49 -2.18 27.87
N ALA A 492 11.80 -3.46 28.07
CA ALA A 492 11.69 -4.14 29.34
C ALA A 492 13.07 -4.35 30.00
N GLU A 493 13.06 -4.45 31.33
CA GLU A 493 14.23 -4.73 32.17
C GLU A 493 14.10 -6.13 32.78
N SER A 494 15.12 -6.97 32.63
CA SER A 494 15.27 -8.23 33.39
C SER A 494 16.75 -8.64 33.43
N PRO A 495 17.32 -9.03 34.58
CA PRO A 495 18.75 -9.34 34.72
C PRO A 495 19.15 -10.70 34.13
N SER A 496 18.70 -11.03 32.92
CA SER A 496 18.62 -12.40 32.43
C SER A 496 19.15 -12.63 31.01
N ASP A 497 19.37 -13.90 30.71
CA ASP A 497 19.77 -14.42 29.39
C ASP A 497 18.70 -14.20 28.30
N PHE A 498 19.06 -14.54 27.05
CA PHE A 498 18.18 -14.39 25.89
C PHE A 498 16.88 -15.20 26.01
N GLN A 499 16.93 -16.42 26.55
CA GLN A 499 15.75 -17.27 26.69
C GLN A 499 14.74 -16.69 27.69
N SER A 500 15.24 -16.07 28.75
CA SER A 500 14.44 -15.39 29.76
C SER A 500 13.80 -14.10 29.21
N ALA A 501 14.53 -13.32 28.40
CA ALA A 501 13.99 -12.15 27.71
C ALA A 501 12.85 -12.54 26.74
N ARG A 502 13.09 -13.58 25.92
CA ARG A 502 12.13 -14.20 25.01
C ARG A 502 10.88 -14.71 25.72
N PHE A 503 11.04 -15.47 26.81
CA PHE A 503 9.94 -15.92 27.65
C PHE A 503 9.18 -14.74 28.29
N GLY A 504 9.88 -13.68 28.66
CA GLY A 504 9.30 -12.43 29.16
C GLY A 504 8.34 -11.81 28.15
N CYS A 505 8.74 -11.65 26.88
CA CYS A 505 7.84 -11.14 25.84
C CYS A 505 6.66 -12.10 25.57
N GLN A 506 6.92 -13.41 25.49
CA GLN A 506 5.88 -14.41 25.21
C GLN A 506 4.75 -14.41 26.26
N ARG A 507 5.05 -14.06 27.51
CA ARG A 507 4.05 -13.90 28.57
C ARG A 507 3.09 -12.72 28.34
N GLU A 508 3.53 -11.70 27.63
CA GLU A 508 2.75 -10.51 27.26
C GLU A 508 2.21 -10.58 25.81
N GLN A 509 2.12 -11.80 25.25
CA GLN A 509 1.74 -12.07 23.85
C GLN A 509 2.59 -11.31 22.83
N ALA A 510 3.88 -11.13 23.14
CA ALA A 510 4.86 -10.41 22.36
C ALA A 510 6.06 -11.31 22.00
N THR A 511 6.87 -10.89 21.04
CA THR A 511 8.14 -11.52 20.66
C THR A 511 9.31 -10.57 20.90
N LEU A 512 10.55 -11.06 20.83
CA LEU A 512 11.70 -10.14 20.68
C LEU A 512 11.67 -9.50 19.29
N PRO A 513 11.97 -8.19 19.13
CA PRO A 513 11.76 -7.51 17.87
C PRO A 513 12.66 -8.01 16.75
N ASP A 514 12.11 -8.03 15.55
CA ASP A 514 12.88 -8.08 14.33
C ASP A 514 13.37 -6.67 13.93
N VAL A 515 14.40 -6.61 13.09
CA VAL A 515 14.94 -5.32 12.60
C VAL A 515 15.15 -5.40 11.10
N PHE A 516 14.23 -4.76 10.37
CA PHE A 516 14.12 -4.84 8.91
C PHE A 516 14.48 -3.55 8.18
N SER A 517 14.67 -2.45 8.90
CA SER A 517 15.06 -1.16 8.33
C SER A 517 15.99 -0.40 9.28
N ALA A 518 16.84 0.45 8.71
CA ALA A 518 17.70 1.33 9.51
C ALA A 518 16.88 2.34 10.34
N ALA A 519 15.64 2.64 9.90
CA ALA A 519 14.68 3.41 10.68
C ALA A 519 14.23 2.66 11.93
N LYS A 520 13.88 1.36 11.83
CA LYS A 520 13.51 0.53 12.98
C LYS A 520 14.70 0.27 13.92
N GLU A 521 15.90 0.04 13.37
CA GLU A 521 17.15 -0.05 14.14
C GLU A 521 17.35 1.23 14.96
N LYS A 522 17.35 2.39 14.31
CA LYS A 522 17.51 3.70 14.95
C LYS A 522 16.42 3.97 15.99
N PHE A 523 15.17 3.60 15.72
CA PHE A 523 14.05 3.78 16.64
C PHE A 523 14.27 3.01 17.96
N LEU A 524 14.70 1.75 17.87
CA LEU A 524 15.09 0.95 19.05
C LEU A 524 16.31 1.57 19.77
N GLU A 525 17.33 1.99 19.03
CA GLU A 525 18.52 2.64 19.61
C GLU A 525 18.20 3.96 20.32
N ASP A 526 17.30 4.78 19.78
CA ASP A 526 16.93 6.08 20.35
C ASP A 526 16.11 5.91 21.64
N ILE A 527 15.21 4.91 21.71
CA ILE A 527 14.52 4.52 22.96
C ILE A 527 15.54 4.04 24.00
N ALA A 528 16.41 3.08 23.64
CA ALA A 528 17.41 2.54 24.56
C ALA A 528 18.40 3.62 25.03
N ARG A 529 18.76 4.58 24.17
CA ARG A 529 19.64 5.72 24.50
C ARG A 529 19.00 6.70 25.47
N LYS A 530 17.70 6.98 25.31
CA LYS A 530 16.95 7.87 26.21
C LYS A 530 16.89 7.33 27.63
N GLU A 531 16.61 6.03 27.77
CA GLU A 531 16.53 5.37 29.09
C GLU A 531 17.92 4.95 29.64
N GLY A 532 18.97 4.94 28.81
CA GLY A 532 20.35 4.61 29.21
C GLY A 532 20.65 3.11 29.25
N HIS A 533 19.84 2.31 28.55
CA HIS A 533 19.71 0.87 28.73
C HIS A 533 20.49 0.06 27.66
N PHE A 534 21.71 -0.36 28.01
CA PHE A 534 22.56 -1.23 27.17
C PHE A 534 23.39 -2.22 28.02
N PRO A 535 23.70 -3.43 27.51
CA PRO A 535 23.30 -3.99 26.22
C PRO A 535 21.81 -4.34 26.18
N PHE A 536 21.22 -4.43 24.98
CA PHE A 536 19.87 -4.97 24.82
C PHE A 536 19.78 -6.09 23.79
N TRP A 537 18.88 -7.05 24.00
CA TRP A 537 18.59 -8.14 23.06
C TRP A 537 17.63 -7.70 21.94
N ILE A 538 17.91 -8.16 20.72
CA ILE A 538 16.96 -8.19 19.58
C ILE A 538 16.63 -9.65 19.25
N GLY A 539 15.57 -9.94 18.50
CA GLY A 539 15.08 -11.30 18.28
C GLY A 539 15.94 -12.21 17.41
N LEU A 540 17.19 -11.85 17.09
CA LEU A 540 18.04 -12.59 16.14
C LEU A 540 18.92 -13.62 16.85
N SER A 541 18.80 -14.91 16.48
CA SER A 541 19.56 -16.01 17.08
C SER A 541 19.72 -17.24 16.17
N ASN A 542 20.64 -18.16 16.47
CA ASN A 542 20.78 -19.46 15.77
C ASN A 542 20.60 -20.67 16.73
N LEU A 543 19.64 -20.59 17.66
CA LEU A 543 19.41 -21.52 18.77
C LEU A 543 19.41 -23.03 18.43
N ALA A 544 19.05 -23.41 17.21
CA ALA A 544 18.99 -24.80 16.76
C ALA A 544 20.34 -25.34 16.22
N ASN A 545 21.44 -24.60 16.42
CA ASN A 545 22.76 -24.87 15.84
C ASN A 545 22.76 -24.98 14.30
N HIS A 546 21.82 -24.29 13.67
CA HIS A 546 21.74 -24.13 12.22
C HIS A 546 22.87 -23.20 11.74
N SER A 547 23.33 -23.39 10.51
CA SER A 547 24.32 -22.52 9.85
C SER A 547 23.82 -21.09 9.55
N PHE A 548 22.65 -20.71 10.07
CA PHE A 548 21.92 -19.48 9.75
C PHE A 548 21.20 -18.95 10.99
N PHE A 549 21.12 -17.63 11.10
CA PHE A 549 20.30 -16.94 12.10
C PHE A 549 18.83 -16.84 11.66
N HIS A 550 17.94 -16.78 12.64
CA HIS A 550 16.48 -16.63 12.50
C HIS A 550 15.99 -15.55 13.47
N TRP A 551 14.92 -14.85 13.11
CA TRP A 551 14.18 -13.98 14.02
C TRP A 551 13.26 -14.80 14.94
N ASP A 552 12.89 -14.23 16.09
CA ASP A 552 11.95 -14.81 17.07
C ASP A 552 10.48 -14.51 16.72
N THR A 553 10.24 -13.74 15.65
CA THR A 553 8.92 -13.54 15.05
C THR A 553 8.53 -14.76 14.18
N ASP A 554 7.23 -15.02 14.03
CA ASP A 554 6.72 -16.15 13.21
C ASP A 554 7.01 -16.02 11.70
N PHE A 555 7.61 -14.90 11.27
CA PHE A 555 7.98 -14.63 9.88
C PHE A 555 9.29 -15.34 9.50
N VAL A 556 9.17 -16.47 8.79
CA VAL A 556 10.31 -17.24 8.28
C VAL A 556 10.98 -16.50 7.11
N PHE A 557 12.13 -15.88 7.37
CA PHE A 557 12.89 -15.14 6.36
C PHE A 557 13.94 -15.95 5.61
N SER A 558 14.18 -15.58 4.35
CA SER A 558 15.19 -16.21 3.49
C SER A 558 16.63 -15.87 3.94
N PRO A 559 17.61 -16.81 3.94
CA PRO A 559 18.93 -16.61 4.55
C PRO A 559 19.85 -15.52 3.96
N ARG A 560 19.40 -14.71 2.99
CA ARG A 560 20.24 -13.79 2.20
C ARG A 560 20.19 -12.32 2.61
N ILE A 561 19.35 -11.92 3.57
CA ILE A 561 18.97 -10.49 3.76
C ILE A 561 19.61 -9.81 4.99
N TYR A 562 20.42 -10.52 5.79
CA TYR A 562 21.16 -9.95 6.94
C TYR A 562 22.33 -8.98 6.60
N GLN A 563 22.41 -8.44 5.38
CA GLN A 563 23.61 -7.75 4.86
C GLN A 563 23.52 -6.21 4.82
N LYS A 564 22.50 -5.57 5.40
CA LYS A 564 22.20 -4.14 5.12
C LYS A 564 21.97 -3.18 6.29
N PHE A 565 22.50 -3.49 7.47
CA PHE A 565 22.68 -2.49 8.53
C PHE A 565 24.18 -2.29 8.79
N GLU A 566 24.60 -1.11 9.27
CA GLU A 566 26.00 -0.65 9.27
C GLU A 566 26.95 -1.43 10.22
N HIS A 567 26.52 -2.60 10.67
CA HIS A 567 27.02 -3.37 11.78
C HIS A 567 27.23 -4.81 11.33
N ASN A 568 28.49 -5.15 11.03
CA ASN A 568 28.89 -6.39 10.37
C ASN A 568 28.26 -7.66 10.97
N ILE A 569 27.89 -8.58 10.06
CA ILE A 569 27.27 -9.88 10.32
C ILE A 569 27.97 -10.65 11.45
N PRO A 570 27.22 -11.26 12.39
CA PRO A 570 27.74 -12.29 13.30
C PRO A 570 28.31 -13.47 12.50
N LEU A 571 29.61 -13.73 12.64
CA LEU A 571 30.36 -14.70 11.81
C LEU A 571 29.69 -16.08 11.72
N ASN A 572 29.66 -16.65 10.51
CA ASN A 572 29.25 -18.05 10.28
C ASN A 572 30.08 -19.00 11.16
N GLY A 573 29.40 -19.76 12.03
CA GLY A 573 30.01 -20.72 12.95
C GLY A 573 29.05 -21.87 13.28
N VAL A 574 29.57 -22.90 13.95
CA VAL A 574 28.82 -24.10 14.37
C VAL A 574 28.43 -24.02 15.87
N ASP A 575 28.44 -22.81 16.41
CA ASP A 575 28.20 -22.49 17.82
C ASP A 575 26.91 -21.68 17.96
N ILE A 576 26.25 -21.80 19.12
CA ILE A 576 24.99 -21.11 19.43
C ILE A 576 25.26 -19.69 19.92
N PHE A 577 24.72 -18.71 19.20
CA PHE A 577 24.80 -17.28 19.46
C PHE A 577 23.43 -16.60 19.37
N CYS A 578 23.30 -15.54 20.16
CA CYS A 578 22.18 -14.61 20.16
C CYS A 578 22.73 -13.20 19.94
N VAL A 579 21.97 -12.30 19.32
CA VAL A 579 22.46 -10.97 18.95
C VAL A 579 22.01 -9.92 19.95
N GLY A 580 22.98 -9.25 20.56
CA GLY A 580 22.76 -8.07 21.40
C GLY A 580 23.32 -6.81 20.75
N VAL A 581 22.70 -5.67 21.04
CA VAL A 581 23.17 -4.33 20.64
C VAL A 581 23.86 -3.68 21.83
N ARG A 582 25.11 -3.21 21.64
CA ARG A 582 25.85 -2.51 22.69
C ARG A 582 26.84 -1.49 22.15
N TRP A 583 27.35 -0.66 23.05
CA TRP A 583 28.46 0.25 22.76
C TRP A 583 29.78 -0.49 22.53
N ILE A 584 30.46 -0.14 21.43
CA ILE A 584 31.84 -0.54 21.12
C ILE A 584 32.65 0.71 20.78
N ASN A 585 33.94 0.72 21.15
CA ASN A 585 34.86 1.76 20.69
C ASN A 585 35.32 1.43 19.27
N ASN A 586 35.20 2.37 18.34
CA ASN A 586 35.81 2.26 17.02
C ASN A 586 37.33 2.47 17.07
N ALA A 587 38.02 2.28 15.94
CA ALA A 587 39.48 2.41 15.85
C ALA A 587 40.04 3.81 16.21
N LEU A 588 39.18 4.83 16.31
CA LEU A 588 39.52 6.20 16.70
C LEU A 588 39.10 6.52 18.16
N GLY A 589 38.59 5.54 18.91
CA GLY A 589 38.18 5.69 20.31
C GLY A 589 36.77 6.26 20.54
N PHE A 590 36.00 6.52 19.48
CA PHE A 590 34.60 6.95 19.62
C PHE A 590 33.69 5.74 19.85
N LYS A 591 32.69 5.90 20.72
CA LYS A 591 31.66 4.89 20.94
C LYS A 591 30.64 4.89 19.80
N LYS A 592 30.41 3.73 19.17
CA LYS A 592 29.26 3.45 18.29
C LYS A 592 28.43 2.34 18.92
N LEU A 593 27.12 2.32 18.69
CA LEU A 593 26.32 1.11 18.89
C LEU A 593 26.62 0.13 17.74
N GLN A 594 26.55 -1.16 18.02
CA GLN A 594 26.76 -2.21 17.03
C GLN A 594 26.15 -3.53 17.53
N TRP A 595 25.64 -4.33 16.59
CA TRP A 595 25.13 -5.69 16.81
C TRP A 595 26.32 -6.64 16.99
N ILE A 596 26.23 -7.57 17.95
CA ILE A 596 27.32 -8.51 18.27
C ILE A 596 26.77 -9.91 18.56
N PRO A 597 27.38 -10.99 18.04
CA PRO A 597 27.17 -12.34 18.57
C PRO A 597 27.61 -12.41 20.03
N MET A 598 26.67 -12.79 20.89
CA MET A 598 26.89 -13.05 22.30
C MET A 598 26.42 -14.48 22.60
N GLY A 599 27.04 -15.14 23.58
CA GLY A 599 26.49 -16.41 24.07
C GLY A 599 25.06 -16.18 24.55
N CYS A 600 24.13 -17.06 24.19
CA CYS A 600 22.72 -16.88 24.55
C CYS A 600 22.48 -16.92 26.07
N ASP A 601 23.44 -17.49 26.82
CA ASP A 601 23.55 -17.56 28.27
C ASP A 601 24.25 -16.34 28.91
N PHE A 602 24.70 -15.37 28.11
CA PHE A 602 25.41 -14.18 28.60
C PHE A 602 24.54 -13.38 29.56
N SER A 603 24.86 -13.46 30.85
CA SER A 603 24.22 -12.74 31.93
C SER A 603 25.09 -11.55 32.34
N GLY A 604 24.75 -10.36 31.81
CA GLY A 604 25.29 -9.09 32.27
C GLY A 604 24.50 -8.55 33.48
N PRO A 605 25.06 -7.61 34.27
CA PRO A 605 24.38 -7.06 35.44
C PRO A 605 23.09 -6.28 35.11
N SER A 606 22.90 -5.89 33.84
CA SER A 606 21.67 -5.27 33.33
C SER A 606 21.57 -5.53 31.81
N ASN A 607 21.08 -6.70 31.41
CA ASN A 607 20.69 -6.94 30.02
C ASN A 607 19.26 -6.42 29.84
N TYR A 608 19.03 -5.52 28.90
CA TYR A 608 17.68 -5.07 28.58
C TYR A 608 17.14 -5.86 27.39
N TYR A 609 15.84 -5.77 27.13
CA TYR A 609 15.25 -6.38 25.94
C TYR A 609 14.03 -5.60 25.50
N PHE A 610 13.83 -5.53 24.20
CA PHE A 610 12.58 -5.02 23.65
C PHE A 610 11.59 -6.17 23.50
N CYS A 611 10.31 -5.87 23.68
CA CYS A 611 9.21 -6.71 23.23
C CYS A 611 8.44 -6.00 22.11
N GLN A 612 8.07 -6.77 21.10
CA GLN A 612 7.27 -6.36 19.95
C GLN A 612 5.93 -7.10 19.96
N LYS A 613 4.84 -6.36 19.78
CA LYS A 613 3.51 -6.92 19.54
C LYS A 613 2.77 -6.12 18.48
N ASP A 614 1.62 -6.64 18.07
CA ASP A 614 0.75 -5.99 17.10
C ASP A 614 0.17 -4.67 17.64
N ALA A 615 -0.02 -3.70 16.74
CA ALA A 615 -0.76 -2.49 17.06
C ALA A 615 -2.26 -2.73 17.13
N CYS A 616 -2.95 -1.86 17.86
CA CYS A 616 -4.39 -1.77 17.86
C CYS A 616 -4.82 -1.24 16.48
N ASP A 617 -5.68 -1.95 15.76
CA ASP A 617 -6.26 -1.51 14.48
C ASP A 617 -7.65 -2.14 14.22
N ALA A 618 -8.17 -2.02 12.99
CA ALA A 618 -9.52 -2.48 12.63
C ALA A 618 -9.64 -4.01 12.49
N ASP A 619 -8.52 -4.74 12.46
CA ASP A 619 -8.49 -6.21 12.49
C ASP A 619 -7.95 -6.74 13.84
N HIS A 620 -7.14 -5.94 14.56
CA HIS A 620 -6.48 -6.29 15.83
C HIS A 620 -6.93 -5.36 16.96
N TYR A 621 -8.04 -5.68 17.60
CA TYR A 621 -8.61 -4.85 18.67
C TYR A 621 -7.90 -5.08 20.00
N CYS A 622 -7.37 -4.01 20.59
CA CYS A 622 -6.83 -4.01 21.94
C CYS A 622 -7.96 -3.88 22.98
N ALA A 623 -8.54 -5.01 23.38
CA ALA A 623 -9.51 -5.13 24.48
C ALA A 623 -8.84 -5.51 25.81
#